data_AF-A0A9D7JVY3-F1
#
_entry.id   AF-A0A9D7JVY3-F1
#
_cell.length_a   1.000
_cell.length_b   1.000
_cell.length_c   1.000
_cell.angle_alpha   90.00
_cell.angle_beta   90.00
_cell.angle_gamma   90.00
#
_symmetry.space_group_name_H-M   'P 1'
#
loop_
_entity.id
_entity.type
_entity.pdbx_description
1 polymer ?
#
loop_
_entity_poly.entity_id
_entity_poly.type
_entity_poly.pdbx_seq_one_letter_code
_entity_poly.pdbx_strand_id
1 'polypeptide(L)'
;METQLNVYGSFADFIASLDPIKVLSYHAPESIQMRLDELLEMQKDTSLSKAEQEELDHFLILEHIVRLSKSKARLQISQKI
;
A
#
# COMPACT_ATOMS: atom_id res chain seq x y z
N MET A 1 11.88 11.02 -18.64
CA MET A 1 11.22 9.74 -18.30
C MET A 1 9.73 10.02 -18.35
N GLU A 2 9.03 9.38 -19.28
CA GLU A 2 7.58 9.56 -19.43
C GLU A 2 6.89 9.16 -18.13
N THR A 3 6.23 10.12 -17.50
CA THR A 3 5.36 9.89 -16.35
C THR A 3 4.12 9.17 -16.87
N GLN A 4 4.23 7.86 -17.10
CA GLN A 4 3.07 7.05 -17.40
C GLN A 4 2.09 7.24 -16.25
N LEU A 5 0.90 7.74 -16.58
CA LEU A 5 -0.16 8.07 -15.63
C LEU A 5 -0.67 6.76 -14.99
N ASN A 6 0.05 6.26 -13.99
CA ASN A 6 -0.37 5.14 -13.17
C ASN A 6 -1.42 5.69 -12.18
N VAL A 7 -2.65 5.17 -12.24
CA VAL A 7 -3.75 5.54 -11.34
C VAL A 7 -3.33 5.46 -9.87
N TYR A 8 -2.59 4.42 -9.49
CA TYR A 8 -2.04 4.27 -8.14
C TYR A 8 -0.98 5.31 -7.83
N GLY A 9 -0.15 5.67 -8.81
CA GLY A 9 0.88 6.70 -8.66
C GLY A 9 0.30 8.09 -8.41
N SER A 10 -0.72 8.48 -9.19
CA SER A 10 -1.43 9.75 -9.05
C SER A 10 -2.14 9.84 -7.68
N PHE A 11 -2.86 8.78 -7.29
CA PHE A 11 -3.48 8.74 -5.97
C PHE A 11 -2.44 8.77 -4.84
N ALA A 12 -1.32 8.06 -5.01
CA ALA A 12 -0.25 8.06 -4.03
C ALA A 12 0.41 9.45 -3.86
N ASP A 13 0.55 10.22 -4.94
CA ASP A 13 1.01 11.62 -4.89
C ASP A 13 0.05 12.49 -4.10
N PHE A 14 -1.26 12.35 -4.38
CA PHE A 14 -2.30 13.06 -3.64
C PHE A 14 -2.22 12.76 -2.14
N ILE A 15 -2.21 11.49 -1.74
CA ILE A 15 -2.09 11.08 -0.33
C ILE A 15 -0.80 11.63 0.30
N ALA A 16 0.34 11.50 -0.37
CA ALA A 16 1.62 11.99 0.15
C ALA A 16 1.60 13.50 0.41
N SER A 17 0.92 14.28 -0.44
CA SER A 17 0.84 15.74 -0.32
C SER A 17 -0.04 16.24 0.83
N LEU A 18 -0.93 15.41 1.39
CA LEU A 18 -1.82 15.82 2.49
C LEU A 18 -1.04 16.06 3.78
N ASP A 19 -0.24 15.09 4.19
CA ASP A 19 0.62 15.16 5.38
C ASP A 19 1.73 14.10 5.28
N PRO A 20 2.89 14.43 4.69
CA PRO A 20 3.99 13.49 4.48
C PRO A 20 4.44 12.79 5.76
N ILE A 21 4.39 13.46 6.91
CA ILE A 21 4.84 12.90 8.20
C ILE A 21 3.83 11.86 8.69
N LYS A 22 2.53 12.15 8.65
CA LYS A 22 1.50 11.17 9.02
C LYS A 22 1.47 9.98 8.07
N VAL A 23 1.67 10.19 6.77
CA VAL A 23 1.75 9.11 5.78
C VAL A 23 2.91 8.16 6.09
N LEU A 24 4.08 8.70 6.46
CA LEU A 24 5.22 7.87 6.86
C LEU A 24 4.98 7.12 8.17
N SER A 25 4.26 7.74 9.10
CA SER A 25 3.92 7.19 10.41
C SER A 25 2.76 6.20 10.39
N TYR A 26 2.06 6.07 9.25
CA TYR A 26 0.96 5.12 9.13
C TYR A 26 1.44 3.67 9.22
N HIS A 27 0.81 2.90 10.10
CA HIS A 27 0.92 1.45 10.17
C HIS A 27 -0.49 0.86 10.19
N ALA A 28 -0.70 -0.22 9.44
CA ALA A 28 -1.97 -0.93 9.50
C ALA A 28 -2.18 -1.48 10.93
N PRO A 29 -3.42 -1.56 11.42
CA PRO A 29 -3.70 -2.24 12.68
C PRO A 29 -3.19 -3.69 12.69
N GLU A 30 -2.78 -4.21 13.85
CA GLU A 30 -2.25 -5.58 13.97
C GLU A 30 -3.22 -6.64 13.45
N SER A 31 -4.52 -6.48 13.70
CA SER A 31 -5.55 -7.40 13.18
C SER A 31 -5.58 -7.48 11.65
N ILE A 32 -5.29 -6.38 10.96
CA ILE A 32 -5.23 -6.35 9.50
C ILE A 32 -3.95 -7.02 9.00
N GLN A 33 -2.82 -6.80 9.67
CA GLN A 33 -1.56 -7.47 9.33
C GLN A 33 -1.68 -8.99 9.52
N MET A 34 -2.25 -9.42 10.66
CA MET A 34 -2.47 -10.84 10.96
C MET A 34 -3.34 -11.50 9.89
N ARG A 35 -4.44 -10.86 9.47
CA ARG A 35 -5.31 -11.41 8.42
C ARG A 35 -4.60 -11.53 7.07
N LEU A 36 -3.76 -10.56 6.71
CA LEU A 36 -2.95 -10.63 5.50
C LEU A 36 -1.94 -11.79 5.56
N ASP A 37 -1.27 -11.95 6.71
CA ASP A 37 -0.30 -13.03 6.92
C ASP A 37 -0.98 -14.41 6.81
N GLU A 38 -2.15 -14.59 7.41
CA GLU A 38 -2.97 -15.80 7.29
C GLU A 38 -3.29 -16.12 5.82
N LEU A 39 -3.77 -15.14 5.04
CA LEU A 39 -4.10 -15.34 3.62
C LEU A 39 -2.87 -15.72 2.79
N LEU A 40 -1.71 -15.12 3.09
CA LEU A 40 -0.45 -15.42 2.41
C LEU A 40 0.11 -16.79 2.78
N GLU A 41 -0.10 -17.25 4.01
CA GLU A 41 0.23 -18.61 4.45
C GLU A 41 -0.69 -19.62 3.77
N MET A 42 -2.01 -19.39 3.81
CA MET A 42 -3.00 -20.24 3.16
C MET A 42 -2.77 -20.37 1.65
N GLN A 43 -2.35 -19.30 0.97
CA GLN A 43 -2.04 -19.32 -0.47
C GLN A 43 -0.87 -20.26 -0.82
N LYS A 44 0.08 -20.49 0.10
CA LYS A 44 1.24 -21.36 -0.13
C LYS A 44 0.89 -22.84 0.06
N ASP A 45 0.07 -23.14 1.05
CA ASP A 45 -0.20 -24.51 1.49
C ASP A 45 -1.50 -25.08 0.90
N THR A 46 -2.45 -24.21 0.52
CA THR A 46 -3.77 -24.59 0.01
C THR A 46 -4.24 -23.62 -1.09
N SER A 47 -5.38 -23.93 -1.73
CA SER A 47 -6.03 -22.96 -2.62
C SER A 47 -7.00 -22.10 -1.83
N LEU A 48 -6.81 -20.78 -1.88
CA LEU A 48 -7.76 -19.81 -1.35
C LEU A 48 -9.13 -20.00 -2.00
N SER A 49 -10.20 -19.80 -1.23
CA SER A 49 -11.51 -19.60 -1.81
C SER A 49 -11.53 -18.34 -2.66
N LYS A 50 -12.51 -18.21 -3.55
CA LYS A 50 -12.65 -17.03 -4.42
C LYS A 50 -12.75 -15.73 -3.60
N ALA A 51 -13.47 -15.75 -2.48
CA ALA A 51 -13.63 -14.59 -1.62
C ALA A 51 -12.31 -14.20 -0.93
N GLU A 52 -11.54 -15.19 -0.48
CA GLU A 52 -10.22 -14.96 0.14
C GLU A 52 -9.19 -14.44 -0.88
N GLN A 53 -9.25 -14.93 -2.13
CA GLN A 53 -8.41 -14.40 -3.20
C GLN A 53 -8.77 -12.93 -3.51
N GLU A 54 -10.06 -12.60 -3.59
CA GLU A 54 -10.51 -11.21 -3.78
C GLU A 54 -10.08 -10.31 -2.59
N GLU A 55 -10.14 -10.82 -1.36
CA GLU A 55 -9.65 -10.13 -0.16
C GLU A 55 -8.14 -9.86 -0.24
N LEU A 56 -7.35 -10.88 -0.60
CA LEU A 56 -5.90 -10.76 -0.77
C LEU A 56 -5.54 -9.76 -1.89
N ASP A 57 -6.24 -9.81 -3.02
CA ASP A 57 -6.02 -8.88 -4.13
C ASP A 57 -6.24 -7.42 -3.69
N HIS A 58 -7.29 -7.16 -2.89
CA HIS A 58 -7.52 -5.84 -2.31
C HIS A 58 -6.41 -5.41 -1.35
N PHE A 59 -5.91 -6.32 -0.50
CA PHE A 59 -4.78 -6.01 0.38
C PHE A 59 -3.53 -5.62 -0.41
N LEU A 60 -3.22 -6.35 -1.49
CA LEU A 60 -2.04 -6.07 -2.31
C LEU A 60 -2.14 -4.73 -3.06
N ILE A 61 -3.33 -4.36 -3.53
CA ILE A 61 -3.57 -3.05 -4.14
C ILE A 61 -3.35 -1.94 -3.11
N LEU A 62 -3.88 -2.08 -1.90
CA LEU A 62 -3.72 -1.09 -0.83
C LEU A 62 -2.26 -0.99 -0.35
N GLU A 63 -1.55 -2.11 -0.20
CA GLU A 63 -0.10 -2.12 0.10
C GLU A 63 0.66 -1.32 -0.95
N HIS A 64 0.39 -1.58 -2.22
CA HIS A 64 1.09 -0.92 -3.31
C HIS A 64 0.91 0.60 -3.26
N ILE A 65 -0.33 1.06 -3.03
CA ILE A 65 -0.64 2.49 -2.88
C ILE A 65 0.11 3.07 -1.67
N VAL A 66 0.03 2.44 -0.50
CA VAL A 66 0.69 2.92 0.73
C VAL A 66 2.21 3.01 0.53
N ARG A 67 2.82 2.02 -0.10
CA ARG A 67 4.26 2.01 -0.39
C ARG A 67 4.66 3.14 -1.35
N LEU A 68 3.88 3.37 -2.41
CA LEU A 68 4.10 4.50 -3.30
C LEU A 68 3.94 5.85 -2.56
N SER A 69 2.91 6.00 -1.73
CA SER A 69 2.66 7.21 -0.94
C SER A 69 3.81 7.49 0.01
N LYS A 70 4.33 6.47 0.71
CA LYS A 70 5.50 6.61 1.60
C LYS A 70 6.76 6.99 0.81
N SER A 71 6.98 6.40 -0.36
CA SER A 71 8.10 6.78 -1.23
C SER A 71 8.04 8.25 -1.64
N LYS A 72 6.87 8.71 -2.09
CA LYS A 72 6.63 10.10 -2.50
C LYS A 72 6.72 11.08 -1.32
N ALA A 73 6.21 10.71 -0.15
CA ALA A 73 6.34 11.52 1.07
C ALA A 73 7.82 11.73 1.47
N ARG A 74 8.67 10.70 1.35
CA ARG A 74 10.13 10.85 1.58
C ARG A 74 10.76 11.85 0.62
N LEU A 75 10.42 11.77 -0.67
CA LEU A 75 10.91 12.70 -1.69
C LEU A 75 10.49 14.15 -1.36
N GLN A 76 9.22 14.35 -0.98
CA GLN A 76 8.70 15.67 -0.62
C GLN A 76 9.41 16.27 0.60
N ILE A 77 9.65 15.47 1.65
CA ILE A 77 10.38 15.95 2.84
C ILE A 77 11.84 16.26 2.48
N SER A 78 12.49 15.41 1.69
CA SER A 78 13.89 15.60 1.28
C SER A 78 14.11 16.80 0.36
N GLN A 79 13.09 17.24 -0.38
CA GLN A 79 13.16 18.40 -1.27
C GLN A 79 12.78 19.72 -0.58
N LYS A 80 12.22 19.66 0.63
CA LYS A 80 11.74 20.83 1.39
C LYS A 80 12.76 21.32 2.44
N ILE A 81 13.94 20.70 2.48
CA ILE A 81 15.13 21.07 3.26
C ILE A 81 16.16 21.62 2.28
#